data_AF-A0A1H9L6H4-F1
#
_entry.id   AF-A0A1H9L6H4-F1
#
_cell.length_a   1.000
_cell.length_b   1.000
_cell.length_c   1.000
_cell.angle_alpha   90.00
_cell.angle_beta   90.00
_cell.angle_gamma   90.00
#
_symmetry.space_group_name_H-M   'P 1'
#
loop_
_entity.id
_entity.type
_entity.pdbx_description
1 polymer ?
#
loop_
_entity_poly.entity_id
_entity_poly.type
_entity_poly.pdbx_seq_one_letter_code
_entity_poly.pdbx_strand_id
1 'polypeptide(L)'
;MSWKSVEMQVALPRTQDAGKLQDLLQQQGRLAQEQLSHMAAVEESQKRKRILEQQASEQLKNGKKEKGMGIHMETGDHEKESSMEQETVQHPFLGNKIDFSG
;
A
#
# COMPACT_ATOMS: atom_id res chain seq x y z
N MET A 1 26.48 -31.23 54.21
CA MET A 1 25.17 -31.31 53.52
C MET A 1 24.23 -30.23 54.06
N SER A 2 24.38 -28.95 53.67
CA SER A 2 23.53 -27.87 54.22
C SER A 2 23.23 -26.73 53.24
N TRP A 3 24.07 -26.48 52.24
CA TRP A 3 23.90 -25.35 51.32
C TRP A 3 22.86 -25.59 50.22
N LYS A 4 22.68 -26.85 49.80
CA LYS A 4 21.76 -27.25 48.71
C LYS A 4 20.28 -27.03 49.06
N SER A 5 19.90 -27.16 50.33
CA SER A 5 18.52 -26.91 50.78
C SER A 5 18.17 -25.43 50.89
N VAL A 6 19.14 -24.57 51.22
CA VAL A 6 18.95 -23.11 51.29
C VAL A 6 18.81 -22.52 49.88
N GLU A 7 19.60 -23.01 48.93
CA GLU A 7 19.46 -22.62 47.51
C GLU A 7 18.13 -23.06 46.91
N MET A 8 17.63 -24.26 47.23
CA MET A 8 16.31 -24.72 46.73
C MET A 8 15.14 -23.90 47.28
N GLN A 9 15.18 -23.46 48.55
CA GLN A 9 14.14 -22.60 49.12
C GLN A 9 14.06 -21.25 48.40
N VAL A 10 15.17 -20.78 47.84
CA VAL A 10 15.25 -19.54 47.04
C VAL A 10 15.00 -19.79 45.54
N ALA A 11 15.23 -21.01 45.05
CA ALA A 11 15.08 -21.37 43.63
C ALA A 11 13.66 -21.79 43.22
N LEU A 12 12.86 -22.40 44.12
CA LEU A 12 11.49 -22.84 43.83
C LEU A 12 10.50 -21.69 43.47
N PRO A 13 10.60 -20.47 44.02
CA PRO A 13 9.78 -19.34 43.57
C PRO A 13 10.17 -18.82 42.19
N ARG A 14 11.47 -18.84 41.86
CA ARG A 14 12.00 -18.24 40.62
C ARG A 14 11.70 -19.06 39.37
N THR A 15 11.55 -20.38 39.49
CA THR A 15 11.20 -21.24 38.34
C THR A 15 9.76 -21.04 37.89
N GLN A 16 8.83 -20.82 38.83
CA GLN A 16 7.43 -20.51 38.50
C GLN A 16 7.31 -19.15 37.81
N ASP A 17 8.06 -18.15 38.28
CA ASP A 17 8.06 -16.82 37.66
C ASP A 17 8.73 -16.83 36.28
N ALA A 18 9.78 -17.62 36.10
CA ALA A 18 10.38 -17.84 34.77
C ALA A 18 9.39 -18.49 33.78
N GLY A 19 8.57 -19.43 34.23
CA GLY A 19 7.51 -20.04 33.41
C GLY A 19 6.44 -19.02 32.99
N LYS A 20 5.96 -18.19 33.93
CA LYS A 20 5.00 -17.12 33.62
C LYS A 20 5.55 -16.11 32.63
N LEU A 21 6.82 -15.75 32.74
CA LEU A 21 7.48 -14.84 31.79
C LEU A 21 7.56 -15.47 30.40
N GLN A 22 7.89 -16.76 30.32
CA GLN A 22 7.91 -17.50 29.07
C GLN A 22 6.52 -17.55 28.41
N ASP A 23 5.47 -17.80 29.20
CA ASP A 23 4.09 -17.81 28.72
C ASP A 23 3.67 -16.42 28.21
N LEU A 24 4.04 -15.36 28.92
CA LEU A 24 3.74 -13.98 28.51
C LEU A 24 4.44 -13.61 27.20
N LEU A 25 5.69 -14.01 27.03
CA LEU A 25 6.44 -13.80 25.78
C LEU A 25 5.79 -14.57 24.61
N GLN A 26 5.32 -15.80 24.84
CA GLN A 26 4.62 -16.56 23.81
C GLN A 26 3.28 -15.93 23.44
N GLN A 27 2.49 -15.47 24.42
CA GLN A 27 1.23 -14.78 24.19
C GLN A 27 1.44 -13.47 23.41
N GLN A 28 2.44 -12.68 23.80
CA GLN A 28 2.78 -11.43 23.11
C GLN A 28 3.17 -11.68 21.65
N GLY A 29 3.99 -12.70 21.38
CA GLY A 29 4.36 -13.07 20.01
C GLY A 29 3.15 -13.44 19.16
N ARG A 30 2.20 -14.19 19.71
CA ARG A 30 0.94 -14.54 19.01
C ARG A 30 0.08 -13.32 18.71
N LEU A 31 -0.09 -12.43 19.69
CA LEU A 31 -0.88 -11.20 19.53
C LEU A 31 -0.27 -10.27 18.46
N ALA A 32 1.05 -10.11 18.45
CA ALA A 32 1.73 -9.30 17.44
C ALA A 32 1.51 -9.85 16.03
N GLN A 33 1.63 -11.17 15.85
CA GLN A 33 1.38 -11.81 14.57
C GLN A 33 -0.07 -11.68 14.11
N GLU A 34 -1.03 -11.82 15.03
CA GLU A 34 -2.45 -11.62 14.76
C GLU A 34 -2.73 -10.19 14.28
N GLN A 35 -2.22 -9.19 14.99
CA GLN A 35 -2.36 -7.78 14.63
C GLN A 35 -1.77 -7.48 13.24
N LEU A 36 -0.57 -7.98 12.94
CA LEU A 36 0.06 -7.84 11.63
C LEU A 36 -0.80 -8.46 10.52
N SER A 37 -1.31 -9.68 10.74
CA SER A 37 -2.18 -10.35 9.76
C SER A 37 -3.48 -9.60 9.51
N HIS A 38 -4.08 -9.04 10.56
CA HIS A 38 -5.31 -8.25 10.47
C HIS A 38 -5.06 -6.95 9.68
N MET A 39 -3.97 -6.24 9.98
CA MET A 39 -3.61 -5.02 9.24
C MET A 39 -3.37 -5.30 7.76
N ALA A 40 -2.66 -6.38 7.43
CA ALA A 40 -2.43 -6.79 6.05
C ALA A 40 -3.74 -7.11 5.31
N ALA A 41 -4.67 -7.84 5.94
CA ALA A 41 -5.97 -8.16 5.35
C ALA A 41 -6.81 -6.90 5.11
N VAL A 42 -6.80 -5.94 6.05
CA VAL A 42 -7.49 -4.66 5.90
C VAL A 42 -6.89 -3.87 4.73
N GLU A 43 -5.56 -3.76 4.66
CA GLU A 43 -4.87 -3.06 3.58
C GLU A 43 -5.18 -3.67 2.20
N GLU A 44 -5.18 -5.00 2.10
CA GLU A 44 -5.55 -5.70 0.88
C GLU A 44 -6.99 -5.39 0.46
N SER A 45 -7.93 -5.39 1.41
CA SER A 45 -9.33 -5.05 1.13
C SER A 45 -9.47 -3.62 0.61
N GLN A 46 -8.70 -2.67 1.15
CA GLN A 46 -8.70 -1.28 0.70
C GLN A 46 -8.08 -1.14 -0.70
N LYS A 47 -6.97 -1.83 -0.98
CA LYS A 47 -6.36 -1.87 -2.31
C LYS A 47 -7.33 -2.41 -3.36
N ARG A 48 -8.02 -3.52 -3.07
CA ARG A 48 -9.04 -4.10 -3.96
C ARG A 48 -10.18 -3.11 -4.25
N LYS A 49 -10.69 -2.43 -3.21
CA LYS A 49 -11.73 -1.39 -3.39
C LYS A 49 -11.26 -0.24 -4.29
N ARG A 50 -10.05 0.28 -4.06
CA ARG A 50 -9.47 1.36 -4.89
C ARG A 50 -9.31 0.94 -6.34
N ILE A 51 -8.86 -0.28 -6.61
CA ILE A 51 -8.74 -0.80 -7.98
C ILE A 51 -10.12 -0.87 -8.65
N LEU A 52 -11.15 -1.36 -7.95
CA LEU A 52 -12.51 -1.44 -8.49
C LEU A 52 -13.08 -0.05 -8.81
N GLU A 53 -12.91 0.92 -7.91
CA GLU A 53 -13.31 2.32 -8.13
C GLU A 53 -12.57 2.93 -9.33
N GLN A 54 -11.27 2.68 -9.45
CA GLN A 54 -10.45 3.16 -10.56
C GLN A 54 -10.91 2.54 -11.90
N GLN A 55 -11.15 1.23 -11.94
CA GLN A 55 -11.67 0.55 -13.14
C GLN A 55 -13.04 1.09 -13.55
N ALA A 56 -13.95 1.32 -12.60
CA ALA A 56 -15.25 1.93 -12.88
C ALA A 56 -15.11 3.36 -13.45
N SER A 57 -14.21 4.16 -12.90
CA SER A 57 -13.90 5.51 -13.39
C SER A 57 -13.31 5.50 -14.81
N GLU A 58 -12.43 4.54 -15.11
CA GLU A 58 -11.82 4.37 -16.42
C GLU A 58 -12.84 3.93 -17.48
N GLN A 59 -13.72 2.98 -17.15
CA GLN A 59 -14.81 2.57 -18.04
C GLN A 59 -15.77 3.74 -18.37
N LEU A 60 -16.10 4.59 -17.39
CA LEU A 60 -16.90 5.80 -17.60
C LEU A 60 -16.21 6.84 -18.50
N LYS A 61 -14.88 6.93 -18.45
CA LYS A 61 -14.10 7.82 -19.34
C LYS A 61 -14.01 7.28 -20.76
N ASN A 62 -13.87 5.98 -20.94
CA ASN A 62 -13.77 5.36 -22.27
C ASN A 62 -15.12 5.36 -23.01
N GLY A 63 -16.24 5.15 -22.33
CA GLY A 63 -17.58 5.23 -22.93
C GLY A 63 -18.00 6.62 -23.41
N LYS A 64 -17.31 7.69 -22.96
CA LYS A 64 -17.51 9.06 -23.45
C LYS A 64 -16.68 9.41 -24.68
N LYS A 65 -15.61 8.67 -24.97
CA LYS A 65 -14.75 8.92 -26.16
C LYS A 65 -15.30 8.30 -27.44
N GLU A 66 -16.17 7.30 -27.38
CA GLU A 66 -16.72 6.64 -28.58
C GLU A 66 -17.96 7.33 -29.19
N LYS A 67 -18.59 8.31 -28.50
CA LYS A 67 -19.79 9.01 -29.01
C LYS A 67 -19.52 10.31 -29.79
N GLY A 68 -18.25 10.65 -30.05
CA GLY A 68 -17.86 11.96 -30.58
C GLY A 68 -17.30 11.98 -32.01
N MET A 69 -17.50 10.94 -32.83
CA MET A 69 -16.90 10.88 -34.17
C MET A 69 -17.98 10.70 -35.24
N GLY A 70 -18.67 11.79 -35.55
CA GLY A 70 -19.73 11.86 -36.55
C GLY A 70 -20.01 13.29 -37.01
N ILE A 71 -19.19 13.73 -37.97
CA ILE A 71 -19.48 14.69 -39.06
C ILE A 71 -20.24 15.98 -38.68
N HIS A 72 -19.52 17.12 -38.63
CA HIS A 72 -19.96 18.31 -39.35
C HIS A 72 -18.78 19.13 -39.87
N MET A 73 -19.06 19.85 -40.95
CA MET A 73 -18.21 20.30 -42.04
C MET A 73 -17.97 21.82 -41.91
N GLU A 74 -16.80 22.29 -42.38
CA GLU A 74 -16.42 23.68 -42.72
C GLU A 74 -16.65 24.77 -41.65
N THR A 75 -15.66 25.56 -41.25
CA THR A 75 -15.11 26.67 -42.03
C THR A 75 -14.06 27.37 -41.13
N GLY A 76 -12.99 27.92 -41.72
CA GLY A 76 -12.28 29.06 -41.13
C GLY A 76 -10.81 28.79 -40.83
N ASP A 77 -9.97 29.30 -41.73
CA ASP A 77 -8.59 29.68 -41.46
C ASP A 77 -8.42 30.29 -40.07
N HIS A 78 -7.52 29.73 -39.28
CA HIS A 78 -6.61 30.51 -38.44
C HIS A 78 -5.39 29.65 -38.09
N GLU A 79 -4.32 29.89 -38.84
CA GLU A 79 -2.95 29.69 -38.36
C GLU A 79 -2.80 30.38 -36.99
N LYS A 80 -2.34 29.64 -35.98
CA LYS A 80 -1.50 30.13 -34.88
C LYS A 80 -0.89 28.99 -34.08
N GLU A 81 0.42 28.94 -34.23
CA GLU A 81 1.47 28.28 -33.47
C GLU A 81 1.20 27.96 -31.99
N SER A 82 1.68 26.77 -31.64
CA SER A 82 2.35 26.36 -30.40
C SER A 82 2.12 27.20 -29.14
N SER A 83 1.43 26.61 -28.18
CA SER A 83 1.74 26.74 -26.74
C SER A 83 0.79 25.85 -25.94
N MET A 84 1.02 24.54 -25.99
CA MET A 84 0.57 23.68 -24.90
C MET A 84 1.81 23.31 -24.10
N GLU A 85 2.10 24.12 -23.09
CA GLU A 85 3.02 23.78 -22.01
C GLU A 85 2.51 22.49 -21.36
N GLN A 86 3.01 21.35 -21.83
CA GLN A 86 2.88 20.10 -21.11
C GLN A 86 3.80 20.19 -19.91
N GLU A 87 3.25 20.59 -18.76
CA GLU A 87 3.92 20.45 -17.47
C GLU A 87 4.34 18.99 -17.31
N THR A 88 5.65 18.75 -17.36
CA THR A 88 6.22 17.42 -17.21
C THR A 88 6.11 17.02 -15.75
N VAL A 89 5.07 16.25 -15.42
CA VAL A 89 4.91 15.69 -14.08
C VAL A 89 6.08 14.73 -13.83
N GLN A 90 6.97 15.13 -12.93
CA GLN A 90 8.18 14.38 -12.62
C GLN A 90 7.79 13.18 -11.75
N HIS A 91 7.67 12.01 -12.37
CA HIS A 91 7.32 10.77 -11.67
C HIS A 91 8.58 10.09 -11.13
N PRO A 92 8.63 9.73 -9.82
CA PRO A 92 9.83 9.21 -9.18
C PRO A 92 10.29 7.84 -9.70
N PHE A 93 9.44 7.09 -10.42
CA PHE A 93 9.77 5.77 -10.96
C PHE A 93 9.64 5.64 -12.48
N LEU A 94 9.08 6.62 -13.19
CA LEU A 94 8.75 6.48 -14.62
C LEU A 94 9.77 7.15 -15.55
N GLY A 95 10.68 7.98 -15.02
CA GLY A 95 11.67 8.70 -15.82
C GLY A 95 11.05 9.74 -16.76
N ASN A 96 11.90 10.51 -17.45
CA ASN A 96 11.46 11.57 -18.35
C ASN A 96 11.57 11.10 -19.80
N LYS A 97 10.50 11.30 -20.58
CA LYS A 97 10.49 10.98 -22.01
C LYS A 97 10.90 12.24 -22.79
N ILE A 98 12.06 12.20 -23.45
CA ILE A 98 12.58 13.27 -24.31
C ILE A 98 12.50 12.78 -25.75
N ASP A 99 11.85 13.55 -26.62
CA ASP A 99 11.85 13.32 -28.07
C ASP A 99 12.73 14.40 -28.73
N PHE A 100 13.77 13.99 -29.44
CA PHE A 100 14.73 14.90 -30.09
C PHE A 100 14.57 14.81 -31.60
N SER A 101 14.15 15.90 -32.22
CA SER A 101 14.18 16.07 -33.67
C SER A 101 15.26 17.09 -34.04
N GLY A 102 16.30 16.64 -34.74
CA GLY A 102 17.34 17.47 -35.35
C GLY A 102 17.30 17.38 -36.86
#